data_AF-J1A6G1-F1
#
_entry.id   AF-J1A6G1-F1
#
_cell.length_a   1.000
_cell.length_b   1.000
_cell.length_c   1.000
_cell.angle_alpha   90.00
_cell.angle_beta   90.00
_cell.angle_gamma   90.00
#
_symmetry.space_group_name_H-M   'P 1'
#
loop_
_entity.id
_entity.type
_entity.pdbx_description
1 polymer ?
#
loop_
_entity_poly.entity_id
_entity_poly.type
_entity_poly.pdbx_seq_one_letter_code
_entity_poly.pdbx_strand_id
1 'polypeptide(L)'
;MQKYENGLNRVSAGRLMQISDILNVPISFFYADIITKQQPPYFHDEVISNTEEYLLLKRFRTLTSIKQKAILQLMMDENAN
;
A
#
# COMPACT_ATOMS: atom_id res chain seq x y z
N MET A 1 17.41 -15.24 -24.19
CA MET A 1 16.47 -14.62 -23.23
C MET A 1 16.46 -13.09 -23.26
N GLN A 2 17.04 -12.45 -24.29
CA GLN A 2 17.22 -10.99 -24.40
C GLN A 2 15.98 -10.20 -24.89
N LYS A 3 14.81 -10.85 -25.02
CA LYS A 3 13.59 -10.22 -25.58
C LYS A 3 12.71 -9.53 -24.53
N TYR A 4 12.93 -9.79 -23.23
CA TYR A 4 12.11 -9.26 -22.14
C TYR A 4 12.82 -8.15 -21.34
N GLU A 5 14.14 -8.01 -21.50
CA GLU A 5 14.97 -7.07 -20.74
C GLU A 5 14.69 -5.60 -21.14
N ASN A 6 14.43 -5.35 -22.42
CA ASN A 6 14.22 -3.99 -22.95
C ASN A 6 12.75 -3.55 -22.97
N GLY A 7 11.82 -4.32 -22.38
CA GLY A 7 10.40 -3.95 -22.24
C GLY A 7 9.58 -3.86 -23.55
N LEU A 8 10.18 -4.10 -24.72
CA LEU A 8 9.52 -4.04 -26.03
C LEU A 8 8.45 -5.14 -26.23
N ASN A 9 8.53 -6.23 -25.46
CA ASN A 9 7.62 -7.35 -25.57
C ASN A 9 6.78 -7.49 -24.29
N ARG A 10 5.45 -7.36 -24.42
CA ARG A 10 4.53 -7.46 -23.29
C ARG A 10 4.37 -8.93 -22.89
N VAL A 11 4.55 -9.23 -21.60
CA VAL A 11 4.24 -10.54 -21.04
C VAL A 11 2.75 -10.59 -20.69
N SER A 12 2.07 -11.68 -21.03
CA SER A 12 0.66 -11.87 -20.68
C SER A 12 0.50 -12.13 -19.18
N ALA A 13 -0.65 -11.76 -18.61
CA ALA A 13 -0.96 -12.00 -17.18
C ALA A 13 -0.85 -13.49 -16.81
N GLY A 14 -1.30 -14.39 -17.69
CA GLY A 14 -1.18 -15.83 -17.47
C GLY A 14 0.27 -16.31 -17.41
N ARG A 15 1.17 -15.70 -18.19
CA ARG A 15 2.60 -16.01 -18.12
C ARG A 15 3.26 -15.46 -16.86
N LEU A 16 2.88 -14.28 -16.40
CA LEU A 16 3.35 -13.74 -15.12
C LEU A 16 2.92 -14.62 -13.94
N MET A 17 1.69 -15.16 -13.96
CA MET A 17 1.22 -16.11 -12.93
C MET A 17 2.07 -17.39 -12.87
N GLN A 18 2.38 -17.97 -14.02
CA GLN A 18 3.26 -19.15 -14.06
C GLN A 18 4.65 -18.84 -13.49
N ILE A 19 5.17 -17.64 -13.75
CA ILE A 19 6.47 -17.23 -13.24
C ILE A 19 6.40 -16.97 -11.72
N SER A 20 5.31 -16.39 -11.21
CA SER A 20 5.12 -16.19 -9.76
C SER A 20 5.09 -17.51 -9.00
N ASP A 21 4.44 -18.53 -9.55
CA ASP A 21 4.39 -19.87 -8.97
C ASP A 21 5.79 -20.51 -8.93
N ILE A 22 6.57 -20.39 -10.02
CA ILE A 22 7.94 -20.92 -10.11
C ILE A 22 8.88 -20.25 -9.11
N LEU A 23 8.78 -18.92 -8.97
CA LEU A 23 9.63 -18.13 -8.09
C LEU A 23 9.13 -18.13 -6.63
N ASN A 24 7.96 -18.72 -6.36
CA ASN A 24 7.29 -18.73 -5.05
C ASN A 24 7.16 -17.32 -4.45
N VAL A 25 6.81 -16.34 -5.29
CA VAL A 25 6.53 -14.95 -4.88
C VAL A 25 5.09 -14.61 -5.25
N PRO A 26 4.41 -13.72 -4.49
CA PRO A 26 3.09 -13.24 -4.90
C PRO A 26 3.14 -12.56 -6.27
N ILE A 27 2.09 -12.72 -7.08
CA ILE A 27 1.97 -12.08 -8.40
C ILE A 27 2.14 -10.54 -8.34
N SER A 28 1.79 -9.92 -7.21
CA SER A 28 1.99 -8.49 -6.93
C SER A 28 3.45 -8.03 -6.99
N PHE A 29 4.42 -8.95 -6.81
CA PHE A 29 5.85 -8.68 -6.95
C PHE A 29 6.20 -8.02 -8.29
N PHE A 30 5.55 -8.44 -9.38
CA PHE A 30 5.78 -7.90 -10.73
C PHE A 30 5.09 -6.55 -11.00
N TYR A 31 4.25 -6.08 -10.07
CA TYR A 31 3.50 -4.83 -10.18
C TYR A 31 3.98 -3.77 -9.18
N ALA A 32 5.08 -3.99 -8.46
CA ALA A 32 5.62 -3.06 -7.46
C ALA A 32 5.80 -1.63 -8.02
N ASP A 33 6.32 -1.49 -9.24
CA ASP A 33 6.52 -0.18 -9.88
C ASP A 33 5.22 0.50 -10.33
N ILE A 34 4.15 -0.27 -10.53
CA ILE A 34 2.82 0.26 -10.82
C ILE A 34 2.17 0.72 -9.51
N ILE A 35 2.42 0.00 -8.42
CA ILE A 35 1.99 0.38 -7.06
C ILE A 35 2.72 1.65 -6.58
N THR A 36 3.99 1.86 -6.95
CA THR A 36 4.72 3.10 -6.62
C THR A 36 4.34 4.29 -7.51
N LYS A 37 3.98 4.07 -8.79
CA LYS A 37 3.48 5.13 -9.68
C LYS A 37 2.03 5.51 -9.44
N GLN A 38 1.23 4.53 -9.02
CA GLN A 38 -0.08 4.75 -8.42
C GLN A 38 0.12 4.90 -6.91
N GLN A 39 0.85 5.91 -6.46
CA GLN A 39 0.75 6.29 -5.06
C GLN A 39 -0.76 6.42 -4.75
N PRO A 40 -1.34 5.59 -3.87
CA PRO A 40 -2.57 6.05 -3.22
C PRO A 40 -2.21 7.42 -2.62
N PRO A 41 -3.10 8.43 -2.63
CA PRO A 41 -2.82 9.74 -2.05
C PRO A 41 -2.52 9.71 -0.53
N TYR A 42 -2.32 8.52 0.04
CA TYR A 42 -2.06 8.21 1.43
C TYR A 42 -0.87 7.26 1.55
N PHE A 43 0.26 7.56 0.90
CA PHE A 43 1.55 7.09 1.39
C PHE A 43 1.93 8.00 2.56
N HIS A 44 1.38 7.75 3.74
CA HIS A 44 1.94 8.30 4.97
C HIS A 44 3.22 7.51 5.24
N ASP A 45 4.34 8.04 4.73
CA ASP A 45 5.71 7.66 5.07
C ASP A 45 6.06 8.05 6.51
N GLU A 46 5.26 7.59 7.45
CA GLU A 46 5.70 7.41 8.83
C GLU A 46 5.63 5.91 9.08
N VAL A 47 6.75 5.24 8.78
CA VAL A 47 7.06 3.94 9.38
C VAL A 47 6.75 4.12 10.87
N ILE A 48 5.75 3.38 11.38
CA ILE A 48 5.33 3.44 12.77
C ILE A 48 6.59 3.37 13.64
N SER A 49 7.00 4.53 14.15
CA SER A 49 8.36 4.76 14.64
C SER A 49 8.47 4.32 16.10
N ASN A 50 7.32 4.25 16.77
CA ASN A 50 7.19 3.86 18.15
C ASN A 50 5.95 2.98 18.41
N THR A 51 5.98 2.30 19.55
CA THR A 51 4.91 1.40 20.01
C THR A 51 3.58 2.14 20.22
N GLU A 52 3.61 3.41 20.61
CA GLU A 52 2.40 4.18 20.92
C GLU A 52 1.61 4.52 19.66
N GLU A 53 2.28 4.91 18.58
CA GLU A 53 1.70 5.10 17.25
C GLU A 53 1.03 3.82 16.74
N TYR A 54 1.69 2.67 16.92
CA TYR A 54 1.11 1.36 16.58
C TYR A 54 -0.17 1.09 17.38
N LEU A 55 -0.11 1.29 18.70
CA LEU A 55 -1.24 1.04 19.59
C LEU A 55 -2.41 1.98 19.32
N LEU A 56 -2.13 3.24 19.00
CA LEU A 56 -3.13 4.22 18.59
C LEU A 56 -3.86 3.76 17.33
N LEU A 57 -3.12 3.42 16.26
CA LEU A 57 -3.71 2.94 15.00
C LEU A 57 -4.49 1.65 15.19
N LYS A 58 -3.96 0.71 15.97
CA LYS A 58 -4.65 -0.55 16.30
C LYS A 58 -5.97 -0.29 17.01
N ARG A 59 -5.97 0.55 18.04
CA ARG A 59 -7.19 0.89 18.79
C ARG A 59 -8.18 1.65 17.92
N PHE A 60 -7.72 2.63 17.15
CA PHE A 60 -8.55 3.42 16.24
C PHE A 60 -9.34 2.53 15.27
N ARG A 61 -8.69 1.53 14.66
CA ARG A 61 -9.33 0.58 13.74
C ARG A 61 -10.41 -0.30 14.39
N THR A 62 -10.38 -0.48 15.71
CA THR A 62 -11.40 -1.24 16.46
C THR A 62 -12.62 -0.41 16.88
N LEU A 63 -12.57 0.92 16.73
CA LEU A 63 -13.67 1.80 17.10
C LEU A 63 -14.83 1.72 16.10
N THR A 64 -16.02 2.12 16.55
CA THR A 64 -17.17 2.29 15.66
C THR A 64 -16.97 3.48 14.72
N SER A 65 -17.63 3.45 13.56
CA SER A 65 -17.51 4.50 12.54
C SER A 65 -17.85 5.89 13.04
N ILE A 66 -18.76 6.01 14.03
CA ILE A 66 -19.12 7.28 14.67
C ILE A 66 -17.92 7.86 15.44
N LYS A 67 -17.24 7.02 16.25
CA LYS A 67 -16.10 7.46 17.05
C LYS A 67 -14.89 7.78 16.17
N GLN A 68 -14.65 6.98 15.13
CA GLN A 68 -13.59 7.26 14.15
C GLN A 68 -13.80 8.62 13.48
N LYS A 69 -15.03 8.92 13.04
CA LYS A 69 -15.36 10.21 12.42
C LYS A 69 -15.16 11.38 13.38
N ALA A 70 -15.60 11.25 14.63
CA ALA A 70 -15.43 12.30 15.63
C ALA A 70 -13.93 12.60 15.90
N ILE A 71 -13.10 11.57 16.01
CA ILE A 71 -11.64 11.73 16.18
C ILE A 71 -11.02 12.39 14.96
N LEU A 72 -11.39 11.96 13.74
CA LEU A 72 -10.88 12.58 12.51
C LEU A 72 -11.30 14.04 12.38
N GLN A 73 -12.53 14.40 12.75
CA GLN A 73 -13.00 15.79 12.76
C GLN A 73 -12.17 16.63 13.73
N LEU A 74 -11.94 16.13 14.94
CA LEU A 74 -11.13 16.82 15.95
C LEU A 74 -9.69 17.06 15.47
N MET A 75 -9.09 16.10 14.77
CA MET A 75 -7.74 16.25 14.19
C MET A 75 -7.69 17.21 12.98
N MET A 76 -8.80 17.39 12.26
CA MET A 76 -8.86 18.31 11.12
C MET A 76 -9.06 19.76 11.60
N ASP A 77 -9.78 19.96 12.71
CA ASP A 77 -10.10 21.29 13.25
C ASP A 77 -8.87 22.03 13.81
N GLU A 78 -7.84 21.31 14.30
CA GLU A 78 -6.62 21.94 14.84
C GLU A 78 -5.71 22.58 13.78
N ASN A 79 -5.87 22.25 12.49
CA ASN A 79 -5.07 22.80 11.39
C ASN A 79 -5.65 24.10 10.78
N ALA A 80 -6.66 24.71 11.41
CA ALA A 80 -7.35 25.90 10.92
C ALA A 80 -6.90 27.23 11.56
N ASN A 81 -5.74 27.27 12.22
CA ASN A 81 -5.19 28.50 12.83
C ASN A 81 -3.72 28.74 12.45
#